data_AF-A0A532CWN2-F1
#
_entry.id   AF-A0A532CWN2-F1
#
_cell.length_a   1.000
_cell.length_b   1.000
_cell.length_c   1.000
_cell.angle_alpha   90.00
_cell.angle_beta   90.00
_cell.angle_gamma   90.00
#
_symmetry.space_group_name_H-M   'P 1'
#
loop_
_entity.id
_entity.type
_entity.pdbx_description
1 polymer ?
#
loop_
_entity_poly.entity_id
_entity_poly.type
_entity_poly.pdbx_seq_one_letter_code
_entity_poly.pdbx_strand_id
1 'polypeptide(L)'
;PAMKVLIERVEACVAAGRLKGDPRAIATMLWAVGHGAISLLITFPFYPFGDQTTFITRIGDIMLEAIAAHEIAPLTPPVNC
;
A
#
# COMPACT_ATOMS: atom_id res chain seq x y z
N PRO A 1 12.23 9.20 -7.59
CA PRO A 1 12.38 8.13 -6.56
C PRO A 1 11.10 7.29 -6.48
N ALA A 2 11.15 6.03 -6.04
CA ALA A 2 10.05 5.07 -6.13
C ALA A 2 8.72 5.58 -5.52
N MET A 3 8.77 6.25 -4.35
CA MET A 3 7.58 6.83 -3.73
C MET A 3 6.88 7.91 -4.58
N LYS A 4 7.64 8.72 -5.33
CA LYS A 4 7.05 9.73 -6.22
C LYS A 4 6.22 9.07 -7.32
N VAL A 5 6.76 8.00 -7.93
CA VAL A 5 6.05 7.25 -8.97
C VAL A 5 4.80 6.58 -8.41
N LEU A 6 4.88 6.01 -7.21
CA LEU A 6 3.72 5.37 -6.57
C LEU A 6 2.60 6.39 -6.31
N ILE A 7 2.93 7.57 -5.79
CA ILE A 7 1.96 8.66 -5.58
C ILE A 7 1.32 9.07 -6.92
N GLU A 8 2.11 9.33 -7.97
CA GLU A 8 1.60 9.71 -9.30
C GLU A 8 0.62 8.66 -9.88
N ARG A 9 0.89 7.37 -9.65
CA ARG A 9 -0.02 6.29 -10.08
C ARG A 9 -1.32 6.30 -9.28
N VAL A 10 -1.25 6.50 -7.98
CA VAL A 10 -2.44 6.61 -7.12
C VAL A 10 -3.25 7.85 -7.48
N GLU A 11 -2.61 8.99 -7.71
CA GLU A 11 -3.25 10.22 -8.19
C GLU A 11 -4.04 9.97 -9.49
N ALA A 12 -3.46 9.24 -10.44
CA ALA A 12 -4.15 8.87 -11.67
C ALA A 12 -5.36 7.94 -11.41
N CYS A 13 -5.26 7.00 -10.47
CA CYS A 13 -6.39 6.15 -10.08
C CYS A 13 -7.51 6.93 -9.38
N VAL A 14 -7.17 7.91 -8.54
CA VAL A 14 -8.14 8.80 -7.90
C VAL A 14 -8.81 9.69 -8.95
N ALA A 15 -8.04 10.30 -9.86
CA ALA A 15 -8.56 11.11 -10.95
C ALA A 15 -9.49 10.32 -11.90
N ALA A 16 -9.22 9.03 -12.10
CA ALA A 16 -10.06 8.12 -12.89
C ALA A 16 -11.28 7.57 -12.11
N GLY A 17 -11.49 7.98 -10.86
CA GLY A 17 -12.57 7.51 -10.00
C GLY A 17 -12.47 6.03 -9.61
N ARG A 18 -11.28 5.42 -9.74
CA ARG A 18 -11.01 4.02 -9.35
C ARG A 18 -10.71 3.88 -7.87
N LEU A 19 -10.11 4.91 -7.27
CA LEU A 19 -9.83 5.02 -5.84
C LEU A 19 -10.43 6.33 -5.31
N LYS A 20 -10.64 6.42 -3.99
CA LYS A 20 -11.18 7.61 -3.33
C LYS A 20 -10.34 7.98 -2.11
N GLY A 21 -10.03 9.27 -1.95
CA GLY A 21 -9.28 9.78 -0.81
C GLY A 21 -7.93 10.38 -1.17
N ASP A 22 -7.05 10.48 -0.17
CA ASP A 22 -5.75 11.14 -0.28
C ASP A 22 -4.70 10.26 -0.98
N PRO A 23 -4.16 10.68 -2.14
CA PRO A 23 -3.19 9.87 -2.88
C PRO A 23 -1.92 9.57 -2.10
N ARG A 24 -1.47 10.51 -1.26
CA ARG A 24 -0.28 10.33 -0.44
C ARG A 24 -0.51 9.27 0.64
N ALA A 25 -1.63 9.32 1.36
CA ALA A 25 -2.03 8.32 2.34
C ALA A 25 -2.09 6.92 1.73
N ILE A 26 -2.81 6.77 0.62
CA ILE A 26 -2.96 5.49 -0.10
C ILE A 26 -1.59 4.97 -0.56
N ALA A 27 -0.75 5.81 -1.18
CA ALA A 27 0.59 5.42 -1.62
C ALA A 27 1.48 5.01 -0.45
N THR A 28 1.43 5.73 0.68
CA THR A 28 2.17 5.37 1.89
C THR A 28 1.73 4.03 2.44
N MET A 29 0.43 3.74 2.49
CA MET A 29 -0.09 2.45 2.94
C MET A 29 0.32 1.31 2.00
N LEU A 30 0.20 1.52 0.67
CA LEU A 30 0.64 0.54 -0.34
C LEU A 30 2.12 0.22 -0.20
N TRP A 31 2.95 1.26 -0.03
CA TRP A 31 4.37 1.09 0.22
C TRP A 31 4.64 0.29 1.48
N ALA A 32 4.01 0.64 2.60
CA ALA A 32 4.20 -0.03 3.88
C ALA A 32 3.85 -1.52 3.82
N VAL A 33 2.74 -1.87 3.18
CA VAL A 33 2.33 -3.27 3.01
C VAL A 33 3.33 -4.04 2.14
N GLY A 34 3.67 -3.51 0.96
CA GLY A 34 4.60 -4.18 0.04
C GLY A 34 6.02 -4.31 0.61
N HIS A 35 6.56 -3.22 1.15
CA HIS A 35 7.88 -3.24 1.80
C HIS A 35 7.87 -4.13 3.03
N GLY A 36 6.83 -4.09 3.87
CA GLY A 36 6.72 -4.90 5.07
C GLY A 36 6.74 -6.40 4.74
N ALA A 37 5.94 -6.83 3.76
CA ALA A 37 5.90 -8.23 3.33
C ALA A 37 7.27 -8.73 2.82
N ILE A 38 7.94 -7.97 1.95
CA ILE A 38 9.27 -8.33 1.44
C ILE A 38 10.31 -8.29 2.57
N SER A 39 10.25 -7.28 3.44
CA SER A 39 11.18 -7.15 4.57
C SER A 39 11.07 -8.35 5.51
N LEU A 40 9.86 -8.88 5.74
CA LEU A 40 9.66 -10.09 6.54
C LEU A 40 10.30 -11.32 5.90
N LEU A 41 10.16 -11.50 4.59
CA LEU A 41 10.80 -12.60 3.87
C LEU A 41 12.34 -12.56 3.95
N ILE A 42 12.91 -11.36 3.97
CA ILE A 42 14.37 -11.17 4.09
C ILE A 42 14.85 -11.36 5.53
N THR A 43 14.14 -10.79 6.50
CA THR A 43 14.59 -10.72 7.90
C THR A 43 14.23 -11.96 8.72
N PHE A 44 13.21 -12.74 8.31
CA PHE A 44 12.81 -13.99 8.95
C PHE A 44 12.93 -15.18 7.97
N PRO A 45 14.13 -15.53 7.50
CA PRO A 45 14.32 -16.52 6.42
C PRO A 45 13.94 -17.95 6.81
N PHE A 46 13.82 -18.25 8.10
CA PHE A 46 13.46 -19.57 8.61
C PHE A 46 11.99 -19.69 9.03
N TYR A 47 11.23 -18.60 9.00
CA TYR A 47 9.79 -18.67 9.28
C TYR A 47 9.06 -19.28 8.07
N PRO A 48 8.16 -20.25 8.28
CA PRO A 48 7.48 -20.94 7.18
C PRO A 48 6.31 -20.10 6.63
N PHE A 49 6.59 -19.03 5.89
CA PHE A 49 5.58 -18.21 5.20
C PHE A 49 4.77 -18.97 4.13
N GLY A 50 5.20 -20.18 3.77
CA GLY A 50 4.67 -20.93 2.63
C GLY A 50 5.35 -20.51 1.33
N ASP A 51 4.63 -20.64 0.21
CA ASP A 51 5.12 -20.14 -1.08
C ASP A 51 5.21 -18.61 -1.08
N GLN A 52 6.42 -18.09 -1.29
CA GLN A 52 6.71 -16.65 -1.12
C GLN A 52 5.94 -15.79 -2.14
N THR A 53 5.82 -16.26 -3.38
CA THR A 53 5.07 -15.55 -4.42
C THR A 53 3.59 -15.49 -4.06
N THR A 54 2.99 -16.61 -3.66
CA THR A 54 1.61 -16.69 -3.20
C THR A 54 1.36 -15.78 -1.99
N PHE A 55 2.28 -15.75 -1.03
CA PHE A 55 2.19 -14.87 0.14
C PHE A 55 2.15 -13.39 -0.27
N ILE A 56 3.11 -12.95 -1.09
CA ILE A 56 3.19 -11.55 -1.55
C ILE A 56 1.93 -11.17 -2.36
N THR A 57 1.50 -12.04 -3.27
CA THR A 57 0.30 -11.80 -4.09
C THR A 57 -0.93 -11.60 -3.21
N ARG A 58 -1.20 -12.51 -2.26
CA ARG A 58 -2.37 -12.39 -1.37
C ARG A 58 -2.34 -11.15 -0.50
N ILE A 59 -1.17 -10.76 0.00
CA ILE A 59 -1.00 -9.52 0.76
C ILE A 59 -1.32 -8.30 -0.12
N GLY A 60 -0.87 -8.31 -1.38
CA GLY A 60 -1.20 -7.29 -2.36
C GLY A 60 -2.70 -7.21 -2.65
N ASP A 61 -3.34 -8.35 -2.89
CA ASP A 61 -4.78 -8.45 -3.19
C ASP A 61 -5.62 -7.86 -2.03
N ILE A 62 -5.35 -8.26 -0.79
CA ILE A 62 -6.03 -7.73 0.40
C ILE A 62 -5.92 -6.22 0.48
N MET A 63 -4.72 -5.67 0.23
CA MET A 63 -4.50 -4.24 0.29
C MET A 63 -5.21 -3.49 -0.84
N LEU A 64 -5.18 -4.03 -2.07
CA LEU A 64 -5.87 -3.46 -3.21
C LEU A 64 -7.39 -3.45 -3.01
N GLU A 65 -7.95 -4.55 -2.49
CA GLU A 65 -9.37 -4.64 -2.13
C GLU A 65 -9.74 -3.59 -1.07
N ALA A 66 -8.91 -3.45 -0.02
CA ALA A 66 -9.16 -2.50 1.05
C ALA A 66 -9.22 -1.04 0.55
N ILE A 67 -8.27 -0.60 -0.28
CA ILE A 67 -8.25 0.78 -0.80
C ILE A 67 -9.28 1.04 -1.90
N ALA A 68 -9.73 -0.01 -2.60
CA ALA A 68 -10.81 0.10 -3.58
C ALA A 68 -12.18 0.23 -2.90
N ALA A 69 -12.36 -0.39 -1.74
CA ALA A 69 -13.63 -0.40 -1.02
C ALA A 69 -13.88 0.83 -0.14
N HIS A 70 -12.84 1.59 0.23
CA HIS A 70 -12.93 2.67 1.21
C HIS A 70 -12.42 4.01 0.67
N GLU A 71 -13.00 5.10 1.16
CA GLU A 71 -12.41 6.43 1.01
C GLU A 71 -11.32 6.60 2.08
N ILE A 72 -10.08 6.83 1.65
CA ILE A 72 -8.93 6.89 2.54
C ILE A 72 -8.62 8.35 2.90
N ALA A 73 -8.77 8.69 4.18
CA ALA A 73 -8.43 10.02 4.68
C ALA A 73 -6.90 10.27 4.69
N PRO A 74 -6.45 11.54 4.63
CA PRO A 74 -5.05 11.89 4.86
C PRO A 74 -4.49 11.35 6.18
N LEU A 75 -3.21 10.97 6.21
CA LEU A 75 -2.52 10.46 7.41
C LEU A 75 -2.08 11.55 8.41
N THR A 76 -2.36 12.82 8.15
CA THR A 76 -2.05 13.95 9.05
C THR A 76 -3.01 13.99 10.25
N PRO A 77 -2.58 14.44 11.44
CA PRO A 77 -3.52 14.98 12.41
C PRO A 77 -4.10 16.32 11.89
N PRO A 78 -5.25 16.81 12.39
CA PRO A 78 -5.71 18.16 12.06
C PRO A 78 -4.59 19.17 12.36
N VAL A 79 -4.46 20.17 11.49
CA VAL A 79 -3.42 21.22 11.48
C VAL A 79 -3.11 21.70 12.91
N ASN A 80 -1.94 21.28 13.43
CA ASN A 80 -1.08 21.92 14.44
C ASN A 80 -0.11 20.87 15.02
N CYS A 81 1.06 20.75 14.41
CA CYS A 81 2.28 20.22 15.04
C CYS A 81 3.41 21.19 14.72
#